data_AF-A0A8T5IVF4-F1
#
_entry.id   AF-A0A8T5IVF4-F1
#
_cell.length_a   1.000
_cell.length_b   1.000
_cell.length_c   1.000
_cell.angle_alpha   90.00
_cell.angle_beta   90.00
_cell.angle_gamma   90.00
#
_symmetry.space_group_name_H-M   'P 1'
#
loop_
_entity.id
_entity.type
_entity.pdbx_description
1 polymer ?
#
loop_
_entity_poly.entity_id
_entity_poly.type
_entity_poly.pdbx_seq_one_letter_code
_entity_poly.pdbx_strand_id
1 'polypeptide(L)'
;MNLLNQMDDNIKVNFIKPMLVLKIREAYKAPYHKNKYLRVSKEHCKSVATFKKFMHQFTGNWSSGPYDVQFVIKEGGFMNQLSYSTLVRVDILDGKVDKMVKDSPYSKKPYPIWKFISEARKKAKELREKEAKKKKTVKKKVTKKVVKKKK
;
A
#
# COMPACT_ATOMS: atom_id res chain seq x y z
N MET A 1 7.85 -24.40 -19.39
CA MET A 1 7.29 -23.05 -19.11
C MET A 1 6.33 -23.15 -17.93
N ASN A 2 6.62 -22.46 -16.83
CA ASN A 2 5.87 -22.58 -15.57
C ASN A 2 4.53 -21.83 -15.61
N LEU A 3 3.42 -22.56 -15.47
CA LEU A 3 2.04 -22.06 -15.31
C LEU A 3 1.85 -21.08 -14.13
N LEU A 4 2.75 -21.08 -13.15
CA LEU A 4 2.76 -20.13 -12.02
C LEU A 4 3.01 -18.67 -12.43
N ASN A 5 3.65 -18.42 -13.58
CA ASN A 5 4.00 -17.05 -13.99
C ASN A 5 2.85 -16.30 -14.69
N GLN A 6 1.78 -16.98 -15.11
CA GLN A 6 0.68 -16.36 -15.85
C GLN A 6 -0.39 -15.70 -14.97
N MET A 7 -0.42 -15.97 -13.66
CA MET A 7 -1.49 -15.44 -12.79
C MET A 7 -1.23 -14.01 -12.28
N ASP A 8 0.00 -13.51 -12.33
CA ASP A 8 0.36 -12.30 -11.57
C ASP A 8 -0.06 -10.98 -12.24
N ASP A 9 -0.19 -10.92 -13.56
CA ASP A 9 -0.33 -9.63 -14.26
C ASP A 9 -1.76 -9.05 -14.22
N ASN A 10 -2.76 -9.84 -13.80
CA ASN A 10 -4.17 -9.44 -13.75
C ASN A 10 -4.78 -9.36 -12.34
N ILE A 11 -3.99 -9.51 -11.27
CA ILE A 11 -4.51 -9.48 -9.90
C ILE A 11 -4.91 -8.05 -9.51
N LYS A 12 -6.22 -7.78 -9.50
CA LYS A 12 -6.80 -6.51 -9.03
C LYS A 12 -7.04 -6.57 -7.53
N VAL A 13 -6.34 -5.71 -6.77
CA VAL A 13 -6.53 -5.60 -5.32
C VAL A 13 -7.96 -5.16 -5.01
N ASN A 14 -8.68 -5.99 -4.25
CA ASN A 14 -10.01 -5.69 -3.75
C ASN A 14 -9.93 -4.97 -2.39
N PHE A 15 -10.20 -3.66 -2.39
CA PHE A 15 -10.25 -2.82 -1.19
C PHE A 15 -11.63 -2.78 -0.52
N ILE A 16 -12.66 -3.37 -1.13
CA ILE A 16 -14.03 -3.37 -0.58
C ILE A 16 -14.12 -4.38 0.56
N LYS A 17 -13.47 -5.54 0.40
CA LYS A 17 -13.49 -6.61 1.39
C LYS A 17 -12.42 -6.42 2.47
N PRO A 18 -12.70 -6.86 3.71
CA PRO A 18 -11.69 -6.88 4.75
C PRO A 18 -10.51 -7.77 4.33
N MET A 19 -9.31 -7.26 4.54
CA MET A 19 -8.07 -7.98 4.30
C MET A 19 -7.73 -8.85 5.50
N LEU A 20 -7.36 -10.09 5.24
CA LEU A 20 -6.90 -11.03 6.25
C LEU A 20 -5.47 -10.68 6.66
N VAL A 21 -5.14 -10.80 7.94
CA VAL A 21 -3.80 -10.63 8.46
C VAL A 21 -3.35 -11.93 9.09
N LEU A 22 -2.22 -12.44 8.60
CA LEU A 22 -1.62 -13.68 9.07
C LEU A 22 -0.23 -13.39 9.62
N LYS A 23 0.04 -13.89 10.84
CA LYS A 23 1.43 -13.98 11.33
C LYS A 23 2.12 -15.13 10.62
N ILE A 24 3.30 -14.85 10.05
CA ILE A 24 4.14 -15.86 9.41
C ILE A 24 5.14 -16.38 10.46
N ARG A 25 5.27 -17.71 10.61
CA ARG A 25 6.38 -18.31 11.36
C ARG A 25 7.56 -18.54 10.40
N GLU A 26 8.78 -18.42 10.91
CA GLU A 26 9.99 -18.82 10.16
C GLU A 26 10.00 -20.32 9.81
N ALA A 27 9.37 -21.15 10.63
CA ALA A 27 9.11 -22.57 10.35
C ALA A 27 7.63 -22.79 10.00
N TYR A 28 7.37 -23.29 8.79
CA TYR A 28 6.07 -23.46 8.10
C TYR A 28 5.04 -24.41 8.77
N LYS A 29 4.88 -24.40 10.10
CA LYS A 29 3.86 -25.21 10.80
C LYS A 29 2.74 -24.31 11.34
N ALA A 30 1.65 -24.25 10.57
CA ALA A 30 0.29 -23.75 10.85
C ALA A 30 0.12 -22.33 11.47
N PRO A 31 -0.85 -21.52 11.00
CA PRO A 31 -1.12 -20.20 11.54
C PRO A 31 -1.64 -20.30 13.00
N TYR A 32 -0.87 -19.77 13.95
CA TYR A 32 -1.17 -19.86 15.40
C TYR A 32 -2.07 -18.73 15.92
N HIS A 33 -2.46 -17.78 15.08
CA HIS A 33 -3.24 -16.63 15.53
C HIS A 33 -4.62 -16.61 14.89
N LYS A 34 -5.62 -16.30 15.73
CA LYS A 34 -6.97 -15.92 15.28
C LYS A 34 -6.83 -14.97 14.11
N ASN A 35 -7.51 -15.29 13.00
CA ASN A 35 -7.56 -14.45 11.80
C ASN A 35 -7.91 -13.02 12.21
N LYS A 36 -6.96 -12.10 12.04
CA LYS A 36 -7.21 -10.67 12.22
C LYS A 36 -7.63 -10.11 10.87
N TYR A 37 -8.55 -9.15 10.86
CA TYR A 37 -9.04 -8.56 9.63
C TYR A 37 -8.88 -7.04 9.68
N LEU A 38 -8.44 -6.44 8.58
CA LEU A 38 -8.25 -5.01 8.42
C LEU A 38 -9.02 -4.49 7.22
N ARG A 39 -9.76 -3.39 7.39
CA ARG A 39 -10.36 -2.67 6.26
C ARG A 39 -9.35 -1.68 5.69
N VAL A 40 -8.53 -2.16 4.75
CA VAL A 40 -7.57 -1.32 4.05
C VAL A 40 -8.26 -0.60 2.90
N SER A 41 -8.06 0.71 2.79
CA SER A 41 -8.52 1.54 1.67
C SER A 41 -7.33 2.02 0.83
N LYS A 42 -7.60 2.51 -0.39
CA LYS A 42 -6.58 3.14 -1.24
C LYS A 42 -5.92 4.34 -0.57
N GLU A 43 -6.61 5.01 0.35
CA GLU A 43 -6.08 6.18 1.03
C GLU A 43 -4.94 5.84 2.00
N HIS A 44 -5.01 4.65 2.60
CA HIS A 44 -3.96 4.17 3.48
C HIS A 44 -2.68 3.82 2.71
N CYS A 45 -2.80 3.50 1.41
CA CYS A 45 -1.70 3.17 0.51
C CYS A 45 -1.06 4.39 -0.19
N LYS A 46 -1.35 5.63 0.24
CA LYS A 46 -0.76 6.86 -0.34
C LYS A 46 0.76 6.95 -0.10
N SER A 47 1.24 6.46 1.04
CA SER A 47 2.67 6.43 1.38
C SER A 47 2.97 5.35 2.43
N VAL A 48 4.24 4.96 2.54
CA VAL A 48 4.73 4.06 3.60
C VAL A 48 4.34 4.59 4.99
N ALA A 49 4.54 5.88 5.24
CA ALA A 49 4.23 6.49 6.54
C ALA A 49 2.72 6.45 6.84
N THR A 50 1.89 6.73 5.84
CA THR A 50 0.42 6.66 5.98
C THR A 50 -0.03 5.25 6.31
N PHE A 51 0.53 4.25 5.61
CA PHE A 51 0.18 2.86 5.84
C PHE A 51 0.64 2.36 7.21
N LYS A 52 1.88 2.68 7.62
CA LYS A 52 2.38 2.38 8.98
C LYS A 52 1.49 2.99 10.05
N LYS A 53 1.10 4.26 9.91
CA LYS A 53 0.20 4.94 10.85
C LYS A 53 -1.16 4.25 10.97
N PHE A 54 -1.72 3.80 9.84
CA PHE A 54 -2.95 3.01 9.83
C PHE A 54 -2.76 1.68 10.59
N MET A 55 -1.71 0.92 10.29
CA MET A 55 -1.43 -0.35 10.94
C MET A 55 -1.24 -0.20 12.46
N HIS A 56 -0.56 0.85 12.92
CA HIS A 56 -0.33 1.11 14.35
C HIS A 56 -1.62 1.25 15.18
N GLN A 57 -2.76 1.55 14.57
CA GLN A 57 -4.06 1.57 15.26
C GLN A 57 -4.48 0.19 15.75
N PHE A 58 -3.93 -0.87 15.16
CA PHE A 58 -4.31 -2.26 15.44
C PHE A 58 -3.18 -3.07 16.06
N THR A 59 -1.93 -2.73 15.77
CA THR A 59 -0.78 -3.59 16.08
C THR A 59 -0.32 -3.56 17.53
N GLY A 60 -0.86 -2.68 18.38
CA GLY A 60 -0.36 -2.48 19.76
C GLY A 60 -0.30 -3.73 20.64
N ASN A 61 -1.14 -4.74 20.38
CA ASN A 61 -1.13 -6.03 21.08
C ASN A 61 -0.61 -7.20 20.23
N TRP A 62 0.09 -6.92 19.13
CA TRP A 62 0.62 -7.95 18.24
C TRP A 62 2.02 -8.31 18.68
N SER A 63 2.29 -9.60 18.72
CA SER A 63 3.61 -10.12 19.05
C SER A 63 4.61 -9.80 17.93
N SER A 64 5.89 -9.68 18.27
CA SER A 64 6.92 -9.39 17.29
C SER A 64 7.05 -10.51 16.24
N GLY A 65 7.42 -10.14 15.02
CA GLY A 65 7.63 -11.04 13.87
C GLY A 65 6.98 -10.56 12.57
N PRO A 66 7.09 -11.36 11.50
CA PRO A 66 6.55 -11.02 10.19
C PRO A 66 5.04 -11.31 10.09
N TYR A 67 4.32 -10.41 9.43
CA TYR A 67 2.89 -10.51 9.17
C TYR A 67 2.59 -10.21 7.69
N ASP A 68 1.75 -11.03 7.09
CA ASP A 68 1.21 -10.81 5.75
C ASP A 68 -0.19 -10.21 5.83
N VAL A 69 -0.40 -9.08 5.17
CA VAL A 69 -1.72 -8.51 4.92
C VAL A 69 -2.19 -9.02 3.56
N GLN A 70 -3.30 -9.74 3.53
CA GLN A 70 -3.78 -10.49 2.37
C GLN A 70 -5.17 -10.03 1.92
N PHE A 71 -5.38 -9.95 0.62
CA PHE A 71 -6.68 -9.64 0.02
C PHE A 71 -7.23 -10.86 -0.73
N VAL A 72 -8.54 -10.94 -0.82
CA VAL A 72 -9.24 -12.00 -1.56
C VAL A 72 -9.07 -11.76 -3.06
N ILE A 73 -8.53 -12.74 -3.78
CA ILE A 73 -8.42 -12.73 -5.25
C ILE A 73 -9.66 -13.38 -5.87
N LYS A 74 -10.06 -14.52 -5.31
CA LYS A 74 -11.18 -15.31 -5.79
C LYS A 74 -12.09 -15.60 -4.62
N GLU A 75 -13.33 -15.16 -4.75
CA GLU A 75 -14.39 -15.54 -3.82
C GLU A 75 -14.67 -17.01 -4.05
N GLY A 76 -14.42 -17.82 -3.03
CA GLY A 76 -14.82 -19.21 -3.04
C GLY A 76 -16.34 -19.32 -3.18
N GLY A 77 -16.81 -20.21 -4.07
CA GLY A 77 -18.19 -20.68 -4.07
C GLY A 77 -18.39 -21.81 -3.06
N PHE A 78 -19.56 -22.46 -3.08
CA PHE A 78 -19.97 -23.51 -2.13
C PHE A 78 -18.97 -24.70 -2.00
N MET A 79 -18.12 -24.94 -3.01
CA MET A 79 -17.06 -25.95 -3.00
C MET A 79 -15.62 -25.40 -3.21
N ASN A 80 -15.45 -24.09 -3.42
CA ASN A 80 -14.14 -23.53 -3.71
C ASN A 80 -13.58 -22.79 -2.50
N GLN A 81 -12.31 -23.06 -2.14
CA GLN A 81 -11.64 -22.32 -1.08
C GLN A 81 -11.38 -20.86 -1.50
N LEU A 82 -11.55 -19.94 -0.55
CA LEU A 82 -11.15 -18.54 -0.71
C LEU A 82 -9.65 -18.47 -1.03
N SER A 83 -9.31 -17.86 -2.16
CA SER A 83 -7.91 -17.65 -2.53
C SER A 83 -7.46 -16.25 -2.14
N TYR A 84 -6.32 -16.17 -1.47
CA TYR A 84 -5.75 -14.93 -0.96
C TYR A 84 -4.42 -14.61 -1.66
N SER A 85 -4.12 -13.32 -1.85
CA SER A 85 -2.79 -12.82 -2.23
C SER A 85 -2.31 -11.83 -1.19
N THR A 86 -1.00 -11.77 -0.96
CA THR A 86 -0.40 -10.80 -0.04
C THR A 86 -0.32 -9.42 -0.68
N LEU A 87 -1.00 -8.44 -0.10
CA LEU A 87 -0.88 -7.01 -0.43
C LEU A 87 0.50 -6.48 -0.03
N VAL A 88 0.95 -6.83 1.18
CA VAL A 88 2.22 -6.40 1.78
C VAL A 88 2.60 -7.31 2.93
N ARG A 89 3.91 -7.55 3.09
CA ARG A 89 4.49 -8.12 4.30
C ARG A 89 5.06 -7.02 5.19
N VAL A 90 4.76 -7.08 6.48
CA VAL A 90 5.23 -6.14 7.49
C VAL A 90 5.90 -6.88 8.63
N ASP A 91 7.00 -6.33 9.12
CA ASP A 91 7.65 -6.82 10.33
C ASP A 91 7.20 -5.97 11.50
N ILE A 92 6.71 -6.64 12.54
CA ILE A 92 6.24 -6.00 13.77
C ILE A 92 7.26 -6.23 14.85
N LEU A 93 7.57 -5.17 15.59
CA LEU A 93 8.41 -5.19 16.77
C LEU A 93 7.68 -4.40 17.86
N ASP A 94 7.43 -5.03 19.00
CA ASP A 94 6.78 -4.43 20.18
C ASP A 94 5.48 -3.68 19.83
N GLY A 95 4.64 -4.36 19.03
CA GLY A 95 3.36 -3.84 18.58
C GLY A 95 3.41 -2.66 17.59
N LYS A 96 4.60 -2.35 17.03
CA LYS A 96 4.80 -1.32 16.01
C LYS A 96 5.30 -1.93 14.71
N VAL A 97 5.00 -1.29 13.58
CA VAL A 97 5.50 -1.68 12.26
C VAL A 97 6.91 -1.14 12.07
N ASP A 98 7.89 -2.01 12.28
CA ASP A 98 9.30 -1.73 12.07
C ASP A 98 9.61 -1.59 10.57
N LYS A 99 9.24 -2.60 9.79
CA LYS A 99 9.58 -2.68 8.36
C LYS A 99 8.39 -3.05 7.50
N MET A 100 8.37 -2.50 6.29
CA MET A 100 7.50 -2.97 5.20
C MET A 100 8.40 -3.59 4.13
N VAL A 101 8.20 -4.88 3.86
CA VAL A 101 9.02 -5.62 2.91
C VAL A 101 8.63 -5.19 1.49
N LYS A 102 9.64 -4.95 0.65
CA LYS A 102 9.42 -4.52 -0.73
C LYS A 102 9.04 -5.68 -1.63
N ASP A 103 9.93 -6.66 -1.69
CA ASP A 103 9.86 -7.77 -2.60
C ASP A 103 9.52 -9.05 -1.84
N SER A 104 8.65 -9.88 -2.43
CA SER A 104 8.31 -11.17 -1.86
C SER A 104 9.55 -12.06 -1.80
N PRO A 105 9.85 -12.71 -0.65
CA PRO A 105 11.01 -13.60 -0.55
C PRO A 105 10.90 -14.82 -1.47
N TYR A 106 9.68 -15.18 -1.88
CA TYR A 106 9.42 -16.33 -2.75
C TYR A 106 9.49 -15.97 -4.23
N SER A 107 8.70 -14.99 -4.65
CA SER A 107 8.58 -14.64 -6.07
C SER A 107 9.63 -13.61 -6.51
N LYS A 108 10.34 -12.98 -5.57
CA LYS A 108 11.26 -11.84 -5.80
C LYS A 108 10.60 -10.66 -6.51
N LYS A 109 9.27 -10.63 -6.59
CA LYS A 109 8.47 -9.55 -7.18
C LYS A 109 8.03 -8.57 -6.09
N PRO A 110 7.92 -7.27 -6.41
CA PRO A 110 7.42 -6.28 -5.46
C PRO A 110 5.96 -6.55 -5.09
N TYR A 111 5.63 -6.38 -3.81
CA TYR A 111 4.26 -6.52 -3.35
C TYR A 111 3.33 -5.46 -3.99
N PRO A 112 2.03 -5.76 -4.23
CA PRO A 112 1.12 -4.85 -4.93
C PRO A 112 0.99 -3.46 -4.30
N ILE A 113 1.16 -3.32 -2.98
CA ILE A 113 1.09 -2.01 -2.29
C ILE A 113 2.06 -0.98 -2.88
N TRP A 114 3.21 -1.41 -3.37
CA TRP A 114 4.26 -0.52 -3.86
C TRP A 114 3.89 0.16 -5.17
N LYS A 115 3.03 -0.48 -5.98
CA LYS A 115 2.44 0.14 -7.18
C LYS A 115 1.58 1.34 -6.79
N PHE A 116 0.71 1.19 -5.79
CA PHE A 116 -0.15 2.27 -5.30
C PHE A 116 0.65 3.42 -4.69
N ILE A 117 1.68 3.12 -3.90
CA ILE A 117 2.55 4.14 -3.31
C ILE A 117 3.29 4.92 -4.41
N SER A 118 3.79 4.22 -5.44
CA SER A 118 4.48 4.84 -6.59
C SER A 118 3.54 5.75 -7.38
N GLU A 119 2.33 5.27 -7.70
CA GLU A 119 1.31 6.05 -8.40
C GLU A 119 0.86 7.29 -7.60
N ALA A 120 0.67 7.15 -6.29
CA ALA A 120 0.33 8.27 -5.41
C ALA A 120 1.44 9.33 -5.38
N ARG A 121 2.72 8.91 -5.35
CA ARG A 121 3.87 9.81 -5.42
C ARG A 121 3.93 10.54 -6.76
N LYS A 122 3.71 9.85 -7.88
CA LYS A 122 3.65 10.47 -9.23
C LYS A 122 2.56 11.54 -9.31
N LYS A 123 1.33 11.20 -8.88
CA LYS A 123 0.21 12.15 -8.83
C LYS A 123 0.50 13.37 -7.95
N ALA A 124 1.11 13.17 -6.78
CA ALA A 124 1.48 14.27 -5.89
C ALA A 124 2.54 15.19 -6.52
N LYS A 125 3.52 14.62 -7.25
CA LYS A 125 4.54 15.40 -7.97
C LYS A 125 3.91 16.25 -9.08
N GLU A 126 3.05 15.66 -9.90
CA GLU A 126 2.35 16.37 -10.98
C GLU A 126 1.48 17.52 -10.45
N LEU A 127 0.79 17.30 -9.31
CA LEU A 127 -0.04 18.33 -8.70
C LEU A 127 0.80 19.52 -8.20
N ARG A 128 1.94 19.23 -7.54
CA ARG A 128 2.90 20.26 -7.10
C ARG A 128 3.48 21.05 -8.26
N GLU A 129 3.80 20.40 -9.37
CA GLU A 129 4.30 21.07 -10.58
C GLU A 129 3.23 21.97 -11.21
N LYS A 130 1.97 21.53 -11.26
CA LYS A 130 0.85 22.37 -11.74
C LYS A 130 0.63 23.59 -10.84
N GLU A 131 0.69 23.42 -9.53
CA GLU A 131 0.57 24.53 -8.58
C GLU A 131 1.75 25.50 -8.66
N ALA A 132 2.97 24.99 -8.80
CA ALA A 132 4.17 25.80 -8.98
C ALA A 132 4.11 26.61 -10.28
N LYS A 133 3.63 26.00 -11.38
CA LYS A 133 3.37 26.70 -12.65
C LYS A 133 2.34 27.80 -12.45
N LYS A 134 1.17 27.52 -11.84
CA LYS A 134 0.14 28.53 -11.54
C LYS A 134 0.67 29.69 -10.69
N LYS A 135 1.43 29.41 -9.62
CA LYS A 135 2.05 30.44 -8.77
C LYS A 135 3.05 31.31 -9.53
N LYS A 136 3.84 30.74 -10.44
CA LYS A 136 4.76 31.50 -11.33
C LYS A 136 4.00 32.38 -12.32
N THR A 137 2.89 31.92 -12.90
CA THR A 137 2.08 32.74 -13.83
C THR A 137 1.40 33.91 -13.11
N VAL A 138 0.93 33.71 -11.87
CA VAL A 138 0.35 34.78 -11.05
C VAL A 138 1.39 35.83 -10.71
N LYS A 139 2.58 35.43 -10.21
CA LYS A 139 3.67 36.38 -9.92
C LYS A 139 4.09 37.21 -11.15
N LYS A 140 4.19 36.59 -12.33
CA LYS A 140 4.57 37.27 -13.60
C LYS A 140 3.48 38.23 -14.11
N LYS A 141 2.20 37.96 -13.87
CA LYS A 141 1.09 38.87 -14.19
C LYS A 141 1.04 40.08 -13.25
N VAL A 142 1.39 39.91 -11.97
CA VAL A 142 1.42 41.00 -10.99
C VAL A 142 2.56 41.98 -11.28
N THR A 143 3.76 41.51 -11.60
CA THR A 143 4.89 42.40 -11.93
C THR A 143 4.67 43.21 -13.21
N LYS A 144 4.01 42.64 -14.23
CA LYS A 144 3.68 43.40 -15.46
C LYS A 144 2.66 44.53 -15.25
N LYS A 145 1.82 44.45 -14.20
CA LYS A 145 0.80 45.48 -13.92
C LYS A 145 1.33 46.70 -13.17
N VAL A 146 2.52 46.63 -12.57
CA VAL A 146 3.05 47.70 -11.69
C VAL A 146 3.88 48.75 -12.45
N VAL A 147 4.35 48.47 -13.67
CA VAL A 147 5.14 49.45 -14.46
C VAL A 147 4.26 50.16 -15.49
N LYS A 148 3.35 51.02 -15.01
CA LYS A 148 2.81 52.16 -15.76
C LYS A 148 2.36 53.23 -14.77
N LYS A 149 3.30 54.02 -14.28
CA LYS A 149 3.00 55.40 -13.86
C LYS A 149 3.94 56.32 -14.62
N LYS A 150 3.33 57.05 -15.56
CA LYS A 150 3.90 58.22 -16.25
C LYS A 150 4.24 59.29 -15.19
N LYS A 151 5.42 59.87 -15.30
CA LYS A 151 5.58 61.32 -15.48
C LYS A 151 6.93 61.56 -16.14
#